data_AF-A0A7Y1A3N0-F1
#
_entry.id   AF-A0A7Y1A3N0-F1
#
_cell.length_a   1.000
_cell.length_b   1.000
_cell.length_c   1.000
_cell.angle_alpha   90.00
_cell.angle_beta   90.00
_cell.angle_gamma   90.00
#
_symmetry.space_group_name_H-M   'P 1'
#
loop_
_entity.id
_entity.type
_entity.pdbx_description
1 polymer ?
#
loop_
_entity_poly.entity_id
_entity_poly.type
_entity_poly.pdbx_seq_one_letter_code
_entity_poly.pdbx_strand_id
1 'polypeptide(L)'
;MKSSATKDVLDEMTKDELVAWIRNQHFFRPKRSDVLYLRWERQSAEVLDEMQKENRALDGVDFKARDRLADRFNDSKDPEEKLRLLKQIEPYDKAMSDHIKRSQAIDRKSKRVDALYEQIDVERQKENGLRSA
;
A
#
# COMPACT_ATOMS: atom_id res chain seq x y z
N MET A 1 -37.59 4.86 21.27
CA MET A 1 -36.15 5.10 21.13
C MET A 1 -35.50 3.82 20.63
N LYS A 2 -35.04 3.76 19.37
CA LYS A 2 -34.26 2.62 18.89
C LYS A 2 -32.89 2.72 19.56
N SER A 3 -32.58 1.78 20.45
CA SER A 3 -31.21 1.54 20.90
C SER A 3 -30.36 1.37 19.64
N SER A 4 -29.48 2.33 19.34
CA SER A 4 -28.42 2.13 18.36
C SER A 4 -27.49 1.09 18.97
N ALA A 5 -27.84 -0.20 18.82
CA ALA A 5 -26.97 -1.29 19.22
C ALA A 5 -25.62 -1.02 18.58
N THR A 6 -24.61 -0.78 19.42
CA THR A 6 -23.22 -0.63 18.99
C THR A 6 -22.92 -1.85 18.13
N LYS A 7 -22.57 -1.65 16.86
CA LYS A 7 -22.27 -2.76 15.94
C LYS A 7 -21.27 -3.69 16.63
N ASP A 8 -21.56 -4.99 16.64
CA ASP A 8 -20.63 -5.96 17.20
C ASP A 8 -19.36 -5.93 16.35
N VAL A 9 -18.20 -6.18 16.95
CA VAL A 9 -16.93 -6.32 16.23
C VAL A 9 -17.05 -7.36 15.11
N LEU A 10 -17.85 -8.41 15.35
CA LEU A 10 -18.17 -9.43 14.35
C LEU A 10 -18.93 -8.88 13.13
N ASP A 11 -19.78 -7.87 13.30
CA ASP A 11 -20.55 -7.25 12.21
C ASP A 11 -19.68 -6.35 11.32
N GLU A 12 -18.52 -5.92 11.83
CA GLU A 12 -17.57 -5.09 11.11
C GLU A 12 -16.55 -5.93 10.33
N MET A 13 -16.45 -7.24 10.59
CA MET A 13 -15.47 -8.13 9.97
C MET A 13 -15.90 -8.62 8.58
N THR A 14 -14.92 -8.76 7.69
CA THR A 14 -15.13 -9.48 6.43
C THR A 14 -15.19 -10.98 6.67
N LYS A 15 -15.77 -11.74 5.74
CA LYS A 15 -15.85 -13.19 5.82
C LYS A 15 -14.46 -13.83 6.01
N ASP A 16 -13.45 -13.34 5.31
CA ASP A 16 -12.09 -13.88 5.38
C ASP A 16 -11.46 -13.61 6.76
N GLU A 17 -11.70 -12.43 7.33
CA GLU A 17 -11.25 -12.08 8.69
C GLU A 17 -11.92 -12.98 9.73
N LEU A 18 -13.23 -13.23 9.60
CA LEU A 18 -13.96 -14.13 10.50
C LEU A 18 -13.42 -15.56 10.42
N VAL A 19 -13.19 -16.07 9.22
CA VAL A 19 -12.63 -17.42 9.02
C VAL A 19 -11.22 -17.53 9.59
N ALA A 20 -10.37 -16.54 9.36
CA ALA A 20 -9.02 -16.50 9.93
C ALA A 20 -9.05 -16.47 11.47
N TRP A 21 -9.95 -15.66 12.04
CA TRP A 21 -10.11 -15.53 13.48
C TRP A 21 -10.63 -16.84 14.11
N ILE A 22 -11.67 -17.47 13.54
CA ILE A 22 -12.21 -18.76 14.02
C ILE A 22 -11.11 -19.83 14.03
N ARG A 23 -10.25 -19.88 13.01
CA ARG A 23 -9.17 -20.87 12.96
C ARG A 23 -8.14 -20.72 14.07
N ASN A 24 -7.93 -19.50 14.58
CA ASN A 24 -6.86 -19.19 15.52
C ASN A 24 -7.34 -19.00 16.97
N GLN A 25 -8.60 -18.59 17.21
CA GLN A 25 -9.05 -18.08 18.53
C GLN A 25 -10.53 -18.40 18.84
N HIS A 26 -11.10 -19.49 18.33
CA HIS A 26 -12.55 -19.78 18.42
C HIS A 26 -13.18 -19.87 19.83
N PHE A 27 -12.37 -19.92 20.90
CA PHE A 27 -12.88 -20.05 22.27
C PHE A 27 -13.12 -18.70 22.98
N PHE A 28 -12.66 -17.59 22.43
CA PHE A 28 -12.84 -16.27 23.03
C PHE A 28 -13.74 -15.39 22.16
N ARG A 29 -14.33 -14.31 22.69
CA ARG A 29 -14.99 -13.32 21.83
C ARG A 29 -13.91 -12.43 21.21
N PRO A 30 -13.96 -12.11 19.91
CA PRO A 30 -12.96 -11.23 19.32
C PRO A 30 -13.03 -9.86 19.98
N LYS A 31 -11.89 -9.36 20.42
CA LYS A 31 -11.78 -7.95 20.81
C LYS A 31 -11.60 -7.08 19.57
N ARG A 32 -11.90 -5.79 19.70
CA ARG A 32 -11.77 -4.84 18.58
C ARG A 32 -10.30 -4.69 18.19
N SER A 33 -9.40 -4.67 19.19
CA SER A 33 -7.96 -4.65 18.98
C SER A 33 -7.43 -5.86 18.22
N ASP A 34 -7.94 -7.07 18.51
CA ASP A 34 -7.52 -8.31 17.84
C ASP A 34 -7.89 -8.30 16.36
N VAL A 35 -9.09 -7.81 16.03
CA VAL A 35 -9.55 -7.70 14.65
C VAL A 35 -8.76 -6.65 13.87
N LEU A 36 -8.50 -5.50 14.50
CA LEU A 36 -7.66 -4.46 13.90
C LEU A 36 -6.23 -4.98 13.69
N TYR A 37 -5.71 -5.80 14.59
CA TYR A 37 -4.40 -6.44 14.42
C TYR A 37 -4.34 -7.39 13.24
N LEU A 38 -5.34 -8.27 13.06
CA LEU A 38 -5.41 -9.15 11.89
C LEU A 38 -5.47 -8.36 10.57
N ARG A 39 -6.20 -7.24 10.56
CA ARG A 39 -6.25 -6.32 9.42
C ARG A 39 -4.91 -5.69 9.13
N TRP A 40 -4.26 -5.19 10.17
CA TRP A 40 -2.94 -4.58 10.07
C TRP A 40 -1.90 -5.58 9.56
N GLU A 41 -1.89 -6.81 10.09
CA GLU A 41 -0.96 -7.86 9.68
C GLU A 41 -1.13 -8.19 8.19
N ARG A 42 -2.37 -8.38 7.73
CA ARG A 42 -2.64 -8.62 6.31
C ARG A 42 -2.22 -7.45 5.42
N GLN A 43 -2.65 -6.22 5.78
CA GLN A 43 -2.38 -5.05 4.94
C GLN A 43 -0.89 -4.68 4.93
N SER A 44 -0.17 -4.88 6.05
CA SER A 44 1.27 -4.67 6.11
C SER A 44 2.02 -5.67 5.21
N ALA A 45 1.62 -6.94 5.20
CA ALA A 45 2.17 -7.94 4.29
C ALA A 45 1.92 -7.59 2.82
N GLU A 46 0.70 -7.14 2.48
CA GLU A 46 0.36 -6.67 1.12
C GLU A 46 1.23 -5.48 0.70
N VAL A 47 1.43 -4.48 1.59
CA VAL A 47 2.30 -3.32 1.32
C VAL A 47 3.75 -3.74 1.12
N LEU A 48 4.27 -4.66 1.94
CA LEU A 48 5.65 -5.14 1.82
C LEU A 48 5.89 -5.88 0.50
N ASP A 49 4.95 -6.72 0.06
CA ASP A 49 5.02 -7.41 -1.24
C ASP A 49 4.96 -6.41 -2.41
N GLU A 50 4.07 -5.41 -2.35
CA GLU A 50 4.00 -4.34 -3.34
C GLU A 50 5.30 -3.51 -3.39
N MET A 51 5.88 -3.18 -2.22
CA MET A 51 7.17 -2.47 -2.14
C MET A 51 8.31 -3.27 -2.77
N GLN A 52 8.38 -4.58 -2.49
CA GLN A 52 9.42 -5.44 -3.06
C GLN A 52 9.31 -5.54 -4.58
N LYS A 53 8.09 -5.65 -5.12
CA LYS A 53 7.84 -5.63 -6.56
C LYS A 53 8.23 -4.29 -7.18
N GLU A 54 7.85 -3.18 -6.54
CA GLU A 54 8.16 -1.85 -7.06
C GLU A 54 9.65 -1.53 -7.04
N ASN A 55 10.38 -1.98 -6.00
CA ASN A 55 11.84 -1.81 -5.92
C ASN A 55 12.58 -2.46 -7.09
N ARG A 56 12.01 -3.51 -7.70
CA ARG A 56 12.57 -4.22 -8.85
C ARG A 56 11.94 -3.81 -10.18
N ALA A 57 10.93 -2.93 -10.16
CA ALA A 57 10.15 -2.59 -11.36
C ALA A 57 10.98 -1.87 -12.43
N LEU A 58 12.10 -1.26 -12.04
CA LEU A 58 13.01 -0.54 -12.93
C LEU A 58 14.30 -1.31 -13.26
N ASP A 59 14.50 -2.52 -12.72
CA ASP A 59 15.74 -3.30 -12.92
C ASP A 59 16.03 -3.59 -14.40
N GLY A 60 15.00 -3.66 -15.24
CA GLY A 60 15.11 -3.88 -16.69
C GLY A 60 15.22 -2.62 -17.53
N VAL A 61 15.21 -1.42 -16.93
CA VAL A 61 15.18 -0.15 -17.67
C VAL A 61 16.59 0.44 -17.77
N ASP A 62 17.15 0.48 -18.99
CA ASP A 62 18.46 1.11 -19.24
C ASP A 62 18.33 2.64 -19.32
N PHE A 63 18.39 3.31 -18.17
CA PHE A 63 18.39 4.77 -18.14
C PHE A 63 19.63 5.40 -18.80
N LYS A 64 20.75 4.68 -18.92
CA LYS A 64 21.89 5.18 -19.70
C LYS A 64 21.57 5.21 -21.19
N ALA A 65 20.76 4.28 -21.71
CA ALA A 65 20.26 4.37 -23.08
C ALA A 65 19.38 5.59 -23.28
N ARG A 66 18.52 5.90 -22.29
CA ARG A 66 17.73 7.14 -22.30
C ARG A 66 18.62 8.38 -22.33
N ASP A 67 19.65 8.43 -21.49
CA ASP A 67 20.57 9.57 -21.45
C ASP A 67 21.31 9.75 -22.80
N ARG A 68 21.81 8.66 -23.39
CA ARG A 68 22.42 8.69 -24.74
C ARG A 68 21.45 9.17 -25.84
N LEU A 69 20.15 8.92 -25.69
CA LEU A 69 19.14 9.43 -26.62
C LEU A 69 18.89 10.91 -26.39
N ALA A 70 18.85 11.35 -25.13
CA ALA A 70 18.69 12.74 -24.75
C ALA A 70 19.87 13.61 -25.21
N ASP A 71 21.10 13.12 -25.08
CA ASP A 71 22.30 13.80 -25.58
C ASP A 71 22.22 14.01 -27.10
N ARG A 72 21.88 12.95 -27.86
CA ARG A 72 21.67 13.04 -29.32
C ARG A 72 20.54 14.00 -29.69
N PHE A 73 19.48 14.05 -28.89
CA PHE A 73 18.38 14.99 -29.12
C PHE A 73 18.83 16.44 -28.94
N ASN A 74 19.66 16.70 -27.94
CA ASN A 74 20.21 18.04 -27.68
C ASN A 74 21.19 18.47 -28.77
N ASP A 75 22.02 17.55 -29.26
CA ASP A 75 23.03 17.81 -30.30
C ASP A 75 22.44 17.97 -31.70
N SER A 76 21.32 17.28 -32.00
CA SER A 76 20.69 17.38 -33.31
C SER A 76 20.15 18.79 -33.57
N LYS A 77 20.23 19.23 -34.83
CA LYS A 77 19.61 20.47 -35.32
C LYS A 77 18.42 20.20 -36.25
N ASP A 78 18.20 18.94 -36.61
CA ASP A 78 17.11 18.53 -37.49
C ASP A 78 15.81 18.30 -36.68
N PRO A 79 14.71 19.02 -36.98
CA PRO A 79 13.43 18.84 -36.32
C PRO A 79 12.86 17.41 -36.46
N GLU A 80 13.07 16.73 -37.59
CA GLU A 80 12.52 15.38 -37.81
C GLU A 80 13.25 14.33 -36.97
N GLU A 81 14.58 14.39 -36.95
CA GLU A 81 15.41 13.57 -36.07
C GLU A 81 15.06 13.79 -34.59
N LYS A 82 14.89 15.06 -34.18
CA LYS A 82 14.43 15.39 -32.82
C LYS A 82 13.11 14.73 -32.46
N LEU A 83 12.11 14.80 -33.35
CA LEU A 83 10.83 14.15 -33.12
C LEU A 83 10.98 12.62 -33.01
N ARG A 84 11.83 12.00 -33.83
CA ARG A 84 12.10 10.57 -33.76
C ARG A 84 12.79 10.16 -32.45
N LEU A 85 13.74 10.96 -31.97
CA LEU A 85 14.43 10.72 -30.70
C LEU A 85 13.49 10.88 -29.50
N LEU A 86 12.60 11.87 -29.51
CA LEU A 86 11.57 12.04 -28.48
C LEU A 86 10.69 10.79 -28.35
N LYS A 87 10.22 10.23 -29.46
CA LYS A 87 9.42 8.99 -29.46
C LYS A 87 10.19 7.78 -28.89
N GLN A 88 11.52 7.78 -28.98
CA GLN A 88 12.35 6.71 -28.40
C GLN A 88 12.61 6.93 -26.90
N ILE A 89 12.61 8.18 -26.44
CA ILE A 89 12.79 8.55 -25.03
C ILE A 89 11.49 8.34 -24.23
N GLU A 90 10.34 8.61 -24.84
CA GLU A 90 9.02 8.57 -24.20
C GLU A 90 8.74 7.31 -23.35
N PRO A 91 9.09 6.07 -23.77
CA PRO A 91 8.84 4.88 -22.96
C PRO A 91 9.60 4.87 -21.63
N TYR A 92 10.81 5.44 -21.58
CA TYR A 92 11.62 5.53 -20.37
C TYR A 92 11.02 6.53 -19.38
N ASP A 93 10.59 7.68 -19.89
CA ASP A 93 9.94 8.71 -19.07
C ASP A 93 8.60 8.22 -18.53
N LYS A 94 7.84 7.49 -19.36
CA LYS A 94 6.62 6.82 -18.93
C LYS A 94 6.89 5.78 -17.85
N ALA A 95 7.91 4.93 -18.01
CA ALA A 95 8.29 3.95 -16.99
C ALA A 95 8.65 4.61 -15.65
N MET A 96 9.40 5.71 -15.69
CA MET A 96 9.74 6.50 -14.49
C MET A 96 8.51 7.16 -13.86
N SER A 97 7.64 7.79 -14.67
CA SER A 97 6.41 8.41 -14.19
C SER A 97 5.48 7.40 -13.53
N ASP A 98 5.31 6.23 -14.15
CA ASP A 98 4.49 5.15 -13.64
C ASP A 98 5.07 4.58 -12.34
N HIS A 99 6.41 4.44 -12.24
CA HIS A 99 7.10 4.05 -11.01
C HIS A 99 6.84 5.05 -9.87
N ILE A 100 7.03 6.35 -10.11
CA ILE A 100 6.77 7.39 -9.11
C ILE A 100 5.32 7.33 -8.61
N LYS A 101 4.34 7.18 -9.51
CA LYS A 101 2.92 7.09 -9.14
C LYS A 101 2.64 5.86 -8.28
N ARG A 102 3.22 4.70 -8.60
CA ARG A 102 3.05 3.48 -7.82
C ARG A 102 3.71 3.61 -6.45
N SER A 103 4.93 4.13 -6.38
CA SER A 103 5.63 4.41 -5.11
C SER A 103 4.84 5.36 -4.21
N GLN A 104 4.23 6.41 -4.77
CA GLN A 104 3.34 7.30 -4.02
C GLN A 104 2.06 6.61 -3.54
N ALA A 105 1.49 5.72 -4.34
CA ALA A 105 0.31 4.95 -3.93
C ALA A 105 0.62 3.99 -2.78
N ILE A 106 1.79 3.36 -2.82
CA ILE A 106 2.32 2.50 -1.76
C ILE A 106 2.56 3.31 -0.48
N ASP A 107 3.17 4.50 -0.56
CA ASP A 107 3.35 5.39 0.61
C ASP A 107 2.02 5.74 1.29
N ARG A 108 0.97 6.04 0.49
CA ARG A 108 -0.39 6.28 1.02
C ARG A 108 -1.01 5.03 1.64
N LYS A 109 -0.66 3.82 1.18
CA LYS A 109 -1.10 2.57 1.82
C LYS A 109 -0.35 2.36 3.13
N SER A 110 0.97 2.54 3.14
CA SER A 110 1.80 2.43 4.34
C SER A 110 1.29 3.35 5.46
N LYS A 111 1.03 4.62 5.17
CA LYS A 111 0.47 5.57 6.15
C LYS A 111 -0.88 5.12 6.73
N ARG A 112 -1.72 4.45 5.94
CA ARG A 112 -2.99 3.89 6.43
C ARG A 112 -2.77 2.69 7.34
N VAL A 113 -1.77 1.85 7.03
CA VAL A 113 -1.34 0.73 7.88
C VAL A 113 -0.77 1.25 9.20
N ASP A 114 0.06 2.31 9.18
CA ASP A 114 0.59 2.94 10.39
C ASP A 114 -0.53 3.49 11.28
N ALA A 115 -1.52 4.17 10.68
CA ALA A 115 -2.70 4.65 11.41
C ALA A 115 -3.54 3.50 11.99
N LEU A 116 -3.63 2.35 11.32
CA LEU A 116 -4.28 1.15 11.88
C LEU A 116 -3.51 0.64 13.11
N TYR A 117 -2.19 0.68 13.09
CA TYR A 117 -1.36 0.30 14.22
C TYR A 117 -1.64 1.17 15.45
N GLU A 118 -1.67 2.49 15.26
CA GLU A 118 -2.02 3.44 16.33
C GLU A 118 -3.43 3.21 16.88
N GLN A 119 -4.41 2.88 16.02
CA GLN A 119 -5.77 2.56 16.44
C GLN A 119 -5.84 1.29 17.29
N ILE A 120 -5.02 0.28 17.00
CA ILE A 120 -4.95 -0.94 17.82
C ILE A 120 -4.56 -0.58 19.25
N ASP A 121 -3.55 0.28 19.43
CA ASP A 121 -3.09 0.68 20.76
C ASP A 121 -4.18 1.44 21.53
N VAL A 122 -4.92 2.33 20.84
CA VAL A 122 -6.07 3.02 21.43
C VAL A 122 -7.15 2.04 21.90
N GLU A 123 -7.52 1.05 21.07
CA GLU A 123 -8.52 0.06 21.44
C GLU A 123 -8.04 -0.86 22.58
N ARG A 124 -6.77 -1.25 22.59
CA ARG A 124 -6.17 -2.00 23.71
C ARG A 124 -6.25 -1.24 25.03
N GLN A 125 -6.00 0.06 25.01
CA GLN A 125 -6.13 0.90 26.21
C GLN A 125 -7.57 0.94 26.73
N LYS A 126 -8.56 1.09 25.84
CA LYS A 126 -9.99 1.05 26.21
C LYS A 126 -10.38 -0.29 26.81
N GLU A 127 -9.95 -1.38 26.19
CA GLU A 127 -10.23 -2.75 26.63
C GLU A 127 -9.59 -3.06 28.00
N ASN A 128 -8.41 -2.52 28.28
CA ASN A 128 -7.74 -2.67 29.57
C ASN A 128 -8.35 -1.76 30.66
N GLY A 129 -8.77 -0.54 30.31
CA GLY A 129 -9.48 0.37 31.21
C GLY A 129 -10.85 -0.17 31.64
N LEU A 130 -11.59 -0.80 30.73
CA LEU A 130 -12.86 -1.48 31.01
C LEU A 130 -12.73 -2.69 31.96
N ARG A 131 -11.52 -3.25 32.12
CA ARG A 131 -11.26 -4.37 33.05
C ARG A 131 -10.96 -3.92 34.47
N SER A 132 -10.81 -2.61 34.71
CA SER A 132 -10.40 -2.03 36.00
C SER A 132 -11.53 -1.30 36.74
N ALA A 133 -12.75 -1.34 36.21
CA ALA A 133 -13.97 -0.78 36.80
C ALA A 133 -14.98 -1.89 37.07
#